data_AF-A0A5F5Y413-F1
#
_entry.id   AF-A0A5F5Y413-F1
#
_cell.length_a   1.000
_cell.length_b   1.000
_cell.length_c   1.000
_cell.angle_alpha   90.00
_cell.angle_beta   90.00
_cell.angle_gamma   90.00
#
_symmetry.space_group_name_H-M   'P 1'
#
loop_
_entity.id
_entity.type
_entity.pdbx_description
1 polymer ?
#
loop_
_entity_poly.entity_id
_entity_poly.type
_entity_poly.pdbx_seq_one_letter_code
_entity_poly.pdbx_strand_id
1 'polypeptide(L)'
;MPAVIEQERMIRRHLLEKEELQARIQGMKNSVPKSDKKRRKQLLLDVARLEAEMEQKHRQEMERFQESCPDNGNGNLDSITEDLAKMDLENRPPSVSRAQKRLLWEKMYPGLF
;
A
#
# COMPACT_ATOMS: atom_id res chain seq x y z
N MET A 1 21.86 -14.14 11.89
CA MET A 1 20.73 -14.17 12.85
C MET A 1 19.44 -14.42 12.09
N PRO A 2 18.76 -15.57 12.27
CA PRO A 2 17.57 -15.94 11.48
C PRO A 2 16.33 -15.07 11.76
N ALA A 3 16.19 -14.52 12.97
CA ALA A 3 15.02 -13.74 13.38
C ALA A 3 14.86 -12.40 12.60
N VAL A 4 15.96 -11.75 12.22
CA VAL A 4 15.92 -10.47 11.47
C VAL A 4 15.34 -10.68 10.07
N ILE A 5 15.72 -11.77 9.40
CA ILE A 5 15.23 -12.12 8.05
C ILE A 5 13.73 -12.45 8.09
N GLU A 6 13.27 -13.08 9.17
CA GLU A 6 11.85 -13.42 9.34
C GLU A 6 10.98 -12.16 9.57
N GLN A 7 11.49 -11.21 10.36
CA GLN A 7 10.86 -9.91 10.58
C GLN A 7 10.77 -9.09 9.29
N GLU A 8 11.86 -8.99 8.51
CA GLU A 8 11.87 -8.29 7.22
C GLU A 8 10.85 -8.88 6.23
N ARG A 9 10.74 -10.22 6.17
CA ARG A 9 9.75 -10.91 5.33
C ARG A 9 8.32 -10.65 5.77
N MET A 10 8.10 -10.48 7.08
CA MET A 10 6.79 -10.13 7.63
C MET A 10 6.41 -8.70 7.22
N ILE A 11 7.32 -7.73 7.42
CA ILE A 11 7.11 -6.33 7.06
C ILE A 11 6.86 -6.19 5.55
N ARG A 12 7.60 -6.92 4.69
CA ARG A 12 7.33 -7.00 3.24
C ARG A 12 5.88 -7.37 2.95
N ARG A 13 5.40 -8.42 3.61
CA ARG A 13 4.03 -8.90 3.41
C ARG A 13 3.01 -7.87 3.90
N HIS A 14 3.22 -7.26 5.07
CA HIS A 14 2.35 -6.21 5.59
C HIS A 14 2.26 -5.00 4.64
N LEU A 15 3.38 -4.57 4.06
CA LEU A 15 3.40 -3.48 3.07
C LEU A 15 2.60 -3.83 1.82
N LEU A 16 2.82 -5.02 1.23
CA LEU A 16 2.08 -5.48 0.06
C LEU A 16 0.57 -5.60 0.33
N GLU A 17 0.20 -6.17 1.48
CA GLU A 17 -1.21 -6.26 1.90
C GLU A 17 -1.84 -4.87 2.07
N LYS A 18 -1.08 -3.89 2.57
CA LYS A 18 -1.53 -2.50 2.70
C LYS A 18 -1.73 -1.83 1.34
N GLU A 19 -0.81 -2.04 0.39
CA GLU A 19 -0.96 -1.53 -0.97
C GLU A 19 -2.16 -2.15 -1.70
N GLU A 20 -2.34 -3.47 -1.58
CA GLU A 20 -3.48 -4.18 -2.15
C GLU A 20 -4.80 -3.66 -1.55
N LEU A 21 -4.83 -3.41 -0.23
CA LEU A 21 -5.99 -2.82 0.42
C LEU A 21 -6.29 -1.43 -0.13
N GLN A 22 -5.27 -0.56 -0.29
CA GLN A 22 -5.45 0.77 -0.88
C GLN A 22 -5.95 0.70 -2.33
N ALA A 23 -5.42 -0.21 -3.14
CA ALA A 23 -5.90 -0.44 -4.50
C ALA A 23 -7.37 -0.88 -4.51
N ARG A 24 -7.76 -1.78 -3.61
CA ARG A 24 -9.15 -2.24 -3.43
C ARG A 24 -10.06 -1.09 -3.00
N ILE A 25 -9.67 -0.30 -2.00
CA ILE A 25 -10.40 0.89 -1.53
C ILE A 25 -10.62 1.87 -2.68
N GLN A 26 -9.58 2.12 -3.47
CA GLN A 26 -9.67 3.01 -4.62
C GLN A 26 -10.65 2.46 -5.68
N GLY A 27 -10.64 1.16 -5.94
CA GLY A 27 -11.63 0.49 -6.79
C GLY A 27 -13.06 0.67 -6.27
N MET A 28 -13.29 0.44 -4.98
CA MET A 28 -14.59 0.60 -4.35
C MET A 28 -15.06 2.08 -4.41
N LYS A 29 -14.17 3.05 -4.18
CA LYS A 29 -14.46 4.49 -4.32
C LYS A 29 -14.84 4.88 -5.73
N ASN A 30 -14.22 4.27 -6.74
CA ASN A 30 -14.55 4.52 -8.14
C ASN A 30 -15.89 3.88 -8.55
N SER A 31 -16.26 2.74 -7.95
CA SER A 31 -17.55 2.09 -8.22
C SER A 31 -18.76 2.84 -7.66
N VAL A 32 -18.55 3.73 -6.68
CA VAL A 32 -19.63 4.52 -6.07
C VAL A 32 -19.69 5.90 -6.72
N PRO A 33 -20.77 6.23 -7.45
CA PRO A 33 -20.94 7.53 -8.08
C PRO A 33 -20.89 8.68 -7.06
N LYS A 34 -20.40 9.83 -7.50
CA LYS A 34 -20.30 11.03 -6.64
C LYS A 34 -21.65 11.51 -6.09
N SER A 35 -22.72 11.25 -6.83
CA SER A 35 -24.10 11.64 -6.51
C SER A 35 -24.74 10.81 -5.39
N ASP A 36 -24.34 9.54 -5.23
CA ASP A 36 -24.96 8.63 -4.27
C ASP A 36 -24.33 8.78 -2.88
N LYS A 37 -24.82 9.79 -2.15
CA LYS A 37 -24.34 10.14 -0.80
C LYS A 37 -24.52 8.99 0.21
N LYS A 38 -25.57 8.18 0.07
CA LYS A 38 -25.84 7.07 1.00
C LYS A 38 -24.81 5.97 0.83
N ARG A 39 -24.57 5.55 -0.41
CA ARG A 39 -23.54 4.54 -0.71
C ARG A 39 -22.13 5.03 -0.38
N ARG A 40 -21.83 6.32 -0.54
CA ARG A 40 -20.53 6.90 -0.13
C ARG A 40 -20.29 6.85 1.36
N LYS A 41 -21.31 7.13 2.18
CA LYS A 41 -21.21 7.02 3.64
C LYS A 41 -20.97 5.57 4.06
N GLN A 42 -21.73 4.63 3.49
CA GLN A 42 -21.51 3.20 3.76
C GLN A 42 -20.10 2.78 3.37
N LEU A 43 -19.65 3.19 2.18
CA LEU A 43 -18.31 2.89 1.71
C LEU A 43 -17.23 3.41 2.68
N LEU A 44 -17.38 4.63 3.21
CA LEU A 44 -16.40 5.17 4.15
C LEU A 44 -16.32 4.34 5.44
N LEU A 45 -17.47 3.90 5.95
CA LEU A 45 -17.53 3.02 7.13
C LEU A 45 -16.89 1.66 6.83
N ASP A 46 -17.19 1.08 5.67
CA ASP A 46 -16.62 -0.21 5.25
C ASP A 46 -15.10 -0.09 5.07
N VAL A 47 -14.62 1.01 4.49
CA VAL A 47 -13.18 1.30 4.35
C VAL A 47 -12.51 1.43 5.71
N ALA A 48 -13.07 2.23 6.62
CA ALA A 48 -12.53 2.41 7.97
C ALA A 48 -12.48 1.07 8.73
N ARG A 49 -13.51 0.22 8.57
CA ARG A 49 -13.53 -1.12 9.18
C ARG A 49 -12.42 -2.00 8.60
N LEU A 50 -12.28 -2.05 7.28
CA LEU A 50 -11.25 -2.86 6.61
C LEU A 50 -9.82 -2.40 6.98
N GLU A 51 -9.58 -1.10 7.06
CA GLU A 51 -8.28 -0.56 7.48
C GLU A 51 -7.97 -0.93 8.95
N ALA A 52 -8.96 -0.79 9.85
CA ALA A 52 -8.80 -1.14 11.25
C ALA A 52 -8.58 -2.65 11.48
N GLU A 53 -9.34 -3.51 10.79
CA GLU A 53 -9.17 -4.97 10.87
C GLU A 53 -7.76 -5.40 10.42
N MET A 54 -7.26 -4.80 9.34
CA MET A 54 -5.94 -5.11 8.80
C MET A 54 -4.82 -4.62 9.74
N GLU A 55 -4.89 -3.37 10.21
CA GLU A 55 -3.91 -2.83 11.15
C GLU A 55 -3.90 -3.60 12.47
N GLN A 56 -5.07 -4.01 12.97
CA GLN A 56 -5.17 -4.82 14.18
C GLN A 56 -4.48 -6.17 14.00
N LYS A 57 -4.69 -6.83 12.86
CA LYS A 57 -4.04 -8.11 12.55
C LYS A 57 -2.51 -7.96 12.48
N HIS A 58 -2.01 -6.95 11.78
CA HIS A 58 -0.57 -6.68 11.68
C HIS A 58 0.05 -6.39 13.04
N ARG A 59 -0.63 -5.58 13.88
CA ARG A 59 -0.20 -5.29 15.24
C ARG A 59 -0.08 -6.54 16.10
N GLN A 60 -1.10 -7.41 16.08
CA GLN A 60 -1.05 -8.68 16.81
C GLN A 60 0.05 -9.60 16.29
N GLU A 61 0.30 -9.64 14.98
CA GLU A 61 1.43 -10.40 14.42
C GLU A 61 2.78 -9.86 14.92
N MET A 62 2.93 -8.54 15.00
CA MET A 62 4.13 -7.92 15.56
C MET A 62 4.30 -8.17 17.06
N GLU A 63 3.22 -8.04 17.85
CA GLU A 63 3.24 -8.31 19.29
C GLU A 63 3.64 -9.77 19.57
N ARG A 64 3.02 -10.74 18.87
CA ARG A 64 3.40 -12.17 18.97
C ARG A 64 4.85 -12.42 18.58
N PHE A 65 5.37 -11.68 17.60
CA PHE A 65 6.76 -11.80 17.15
C PHE A 65 7.74 -11.18 18.15
N GLN A 66 7.36 -10.08 18.81
CA GLN A 66 8.16 -9.48 19.89
C GLN A 66 8.17 -10.36 21.15
N GLU A 67 7.04 -10.96 21.51
CA GLU A 67 6.95 -11.93 22.61
C GLU A 67 7.85 -13.16 22.37
N SER A 68 7.97 -13.61 21.12
CA SER A 68 8.84 -14.74 20.76
C SER A 68 10.31 -14.36 20.58
N CYS A 69 10.61 -13.06 20.36
CA CYS A 69 11.95 -12.53 20.15
C CYS A 69 12.16 -11.19 20.90
N PRO A 70 12.45 -11.22 22.22
CA PRO A 70 12.58 -10.01 23.04
C PRO A 70 13.85 -9.18 22.78
N ASP A 71 14.80 -9.67 21.98
CA ASP A 71 16.11 -9.03 21.73
C ASP A 71 16.04 -7.88 20.70
N ASN A 72 14.95 -7.77 19.94
CA ASN A 72 14.85 -6.82 18.82
C ASN A 72 14.06 -5.58 19.24
N GLY A 73 14.70 -4.73 20.03
CA GLY A 73 14.17 -3.46 20.49
C GLY A 73 13.60 -2.60 19.35
N ASN A 74 12.45 -1.99 19.63
CA ASN A 74 11.55 -1.17 18.80
C ASN A 74 12.20 -0.16 17.81
N GLY A 75 13.49 0.16 17.93
CA GLY A 75 14.19 1.18 17.13
C GLY A 75 14.61 0.75 15.71
N ASN A 76 14.66 -0.55 15.40
CA ASN A 76 15.04 -1.03 14.06
C ASN A 76 13.83 -1.15 13.10
N LEU A 77 12.61 -1.23 13.65
CA LEU A 77 11.40 -1.50 12.88
C LEU A 77 11.05 -0.37 11.90
N ASP A 78 11.10 0.88 12.36
CA ASP A 78 10.75 2.05 11.54
C ASP A 78 11.76 2.25 10.39
N SER A 79 13.06 2.06 10.67
CA SER A 79 14.12 2.15 9.66
C SER A 79 14.00 1.05 8.59
N ILE A 80 13.72 -0.20 9.00
CA ILE A 80 13.49 -1.31 8.06
C ILE A 80 12.25 -1.04 7.20
N THR A 81 11.18 -0.52 7.79
CA THR A 81 9.93 -0.24 7.05
C THR A 81 10.13 0.86 6.01
N GLU A 82 10.87 1.91 6.34
CA GLU A 82 11.21 2.98 5.39
C GLU A 82 12.12 2.49 4.25
N ASP A 83 13.17 1.72 4.56
CA ASP A 83 14.09 1.19 3.55
C ASP A 83 13.38 0.24 2.57
N LEU A 84 12.48 -0.61 3.08
CA LEU A 84 11.70 -1.50 2.23
C LEU A 84 10.66 -0.79 1.37
N ALA A 85 9.97 0.21 1.91
CA ALA A 85 9.04 1.03 1.13
C ALA A 85 9.77 1.77 -0.01
N LYS A 86 11.02 2.18 0.23
CA LYS A 86 11.86 2.84 -0.77
C LYS A 86 12.29 1.90 -1.90
N MET A 87 12.66 0.65 -1.56
CA MET A 87 13.01 -0.37 -2.56
C MET A 87 11.83 -0.77 -3.46
N ASP A 88 10.62 -0.85 -2.92
CA ASP A 88 9.44 -1.20 -3.71
C ASP A 88 9.07 -0.10 -4.72
N LEU A 89 9.28 1.17 -4.34
CA LEU A 89 9.09 2.32 -5.22
C LEU A 89 10.05 2.32 -6.43
N GLU A 90 11.29 1.86 -6.26
CA GLU A 90 12.31 1.80 -7.31
C GLU A 90 12.04 0.72 -8.37
N ASN A 91 11.30 -0.34 -8.01
CA ASN A 91 10.92 -1.39 -8.96
C ASN A 91 9.66 -1.05 -9.77
N ARG A 92 8.97 0.05 -9.43
CA ARG A 92 7.81 0.51 -10.18
C ARG A 92 8.28 1.13 -11.50
N PRO A 93 7.76 0.69 -12.67
CA PRO A 93 8.12 1.33 -13.93
C PRO A 93 7.76 2.82 -13.84
N PRO A 94 8.64 3.73 -14.29
CA PRO A 94 8.40 5.17 -14.20
C PRO A 94 7.05 5.49 -14.85
N SER A 95 6.10 5.95 -14.05
CA SER A 95 4.76 6.22 -14.54
C SER A 95 4.82 7.46 -15.42
N VAL A 96 4.83 7.27 -16.74
CA VAL A 96 4.71 8.37 -17.70
C VAL A 96 3.44 9.16 -17.41
N SER A 97 3.60 10.45 -17.13
CA SER A 97 2.48 11.35 -16.87
C SER A 97 1.52 11.38 -18.06
N ARG A 98 0.24 11.65 -17.80
CA ARG A 98 -0.76 11.85 -18.88
C ARG A 98 -0.29 12.90 -19.89
N ALA A 99 0.41 13.94 -19.42
CA ALA A 99 0.99 14.96 -20.30
C ALA A 99 2.14 14.41 -21.16
N GLN A 100 3.02 13.59 -20.58
CA GLN A 100 4.11 12.93 -21.32
C GLN A 100 3.58 11.95 -22.37
N LYS A 101 2.51 11.20 -22.05
CA LYS A 101 1.80 10.37 -23.04
C LYS A 101 1.25 11.23 -24.18
N ARG A 102 0.57 12.34 -23.91
CA ARG A 102 0.05 13.22 -24.98
C ARG A 102 1.16 13.69 -25.93
N LEU A 103 2.29 14.14 -25.39
CA LEU A 103 3.46 14.55 -26.18
C LEU A 103 4.06 13.41 -27.01
N LEU A 104 4.12 12.19 -26.46
CA LEU A 104 4.57 11.01 -27.20
C LEU A 104 3.62 10.65 -28.34
N TRP A 105 2.31 10.77 -28.14
CA TRP A 105 1.32 10.47 -29.16
C TRP A 105 1.35 11.51 -30.28
N GLU A 106 1.47 12.78 -29.93
CA GLU A 106 1.61 13.90 -30.87
C GLU A 106 2.89 13.77 -31.72
N LYS A 107 3.98 13.26 -31.13
CA LYS A 107 5.22 12.94 -31.86
C LYS A 107 5.13 11.70 -32.75
N MET A 108 4.44 10.64 -32.31
CA MET A 108 4.34 9.39 -33.08
C MET A 108 3.28 9.45 -34.18
N TYR A 109 2.21 10.21 -33.99
CA TYR A 109 1.08 10.33 -34.90
C TYR A 109 0.71 11.80 -35.13
N PRO A 110 1.57 12.57 -35.80
CA PRO A 110 1.26 13.96 -36.12
C PRO A 110 0.03 14.04 -37.04
N GLY A 111 -0.97 14.84 -36.65
CA GLY A 111 -2.17 15.11 -37.46
C GLY A 111 -3.39 14.22 -37.19
N LEU A 112 -3.37 13.39 -36.14
CA LEU A 112 -4.51 12.53 -35.77
C LEU A 112 -5.53 13.18 -34.80
N PHE A 113 -5.41 14.48 -34.52
CA PHE A 113 -6.34 15.29 -33.73
C PHE A 113 -6.46 16.69 -34.30
#